data_AF-A0A2V4CYR0-F1
#
_entry.id   AF-A0A2V4CYR0-F1
#
_cell.length_a   1.000
_cell.length_b   1.000
_cell.length_c   1.000
_cell.angle_alpha   90.00
_cell.angle_beta   90.00
_cell.angle_gamma   90.00
#
_symmetry.space_group_name_H-M   'P 1'
#
loop_
_entity.id
_entity.type
_entity.pdbx_description
1 polymer ?
#
loop_
_entity_poly.entity_id
_entity_poly.type
_entity_poly.pdbx_seq_one_letter_code
_entity_poly.pdbx_strand_id
1 'polypeptide(L)'
;MPADISSIAYFTPILVFLIVFVIMFALLARTKILGESKFIQLFISFLISTIFVTAGSVNQIVLNVVPWFVVLIVALFFILALAGFIGKSDELVGKGLGWFFVGLLILIFLISGIKVFSATIGPYLPGSDLPGGDQDILRITDWIYSPRVAGAALLLAVTAVVSWILVKTK
;
A
#
# COMPACT_ATOMS: atom_id res chain seq x y z
N MET A 1 -24.56 14.93 3.54
CA MET A 1 -23.84 15.61 2.44
C MET A 1 -22.38 15.24 2.57
N PRO A 2 -21.73 14.64 1.56
CA PRO A 2 -20.27 14.50 1.58
C PRO A 2 -19.67 15.89 1.80
N ALA A 3 -18.69 16.00 2.70
CA ALA A 3 -18.06 17.27 3.02
C ALA A 3 -17.58 17.95 1.72
N ASP A 4 -17.88 19.24 1.55
CA ASP A 4 -17.52 19.98 0.34
C ASP A 4 -16.00 20.18 0.32
N ILE A 5 -15.30 19.34 -0.43
CA ILE A 5 -13.83 19.28 -0.49
C ILE A 5 -13.28 20.35 -1.45
N SER A 6 -14.16 21.07 -2.16
CA SER A 6 -13.82 22.04 -3.20
C SER A 6 -12.92 23.16 -2.68
N SER A 7 -13.15 23.62 -1.45
CA SER A 7 -12.33 24.66 -0.82
C SER A 7 -10.92 24.17 -0.47
N ILE A 8 -10.77 22.90 -0.08
CA ILE A 8 -9.45 22.29 0.20
C ILE A 8 -8.71 22.02 -1.11
N ALA A 9 -9.44 21.61 -2.15
CA ALA A 9 -8.87 21.33 -3.47
C ALA A 9 -8.14 22.56 -4.04
N TYR A 10 -8.66 23.76 -3.83
CA TYR A 10 -8.04 25.03 -4.22
C TYR A 10 -6.65 25.25 -3.61
N PHE A 11 -6.44 24.83 -2.36
CA PHE A 11 -5.16 24.97 -1.66
C PHE A 11 -4.23 23.76 -1.84
N THR A 12 -4.66 22.71 -2.57
CA THR A 12 -3.86 21.50 -2.81
C THR A 12 -2.43 21.81 -3.28
N PRO A 13 -2.19 22.66 -4.29
CA PRO A 13 -0.83 22.91 -4.76
C PRO A 13 0.08 23.51 -3.67
N ILE A 14 -0.48 24.36 -2.81
CA ILE A 14 0.24 24.98 -1.69
C ILE A 14 0.53 23.96 -0.60
N LEU A 15 -0.41 23.06 -0.31
CA LEU A 15 -0.21 21.97 0.65
C LEU A 15 0.84 20.97 0.16
N VAL A 16 0.79 20.60 -1.13
CA VAL A 16 1.79 19.76 -1.77
C VAL A 16 3.16 20.41 -1.70
N PHE A 17 3.26 21.71 -2.00
CA PHE A 17 4.49 22.49 -1.87
C PHE A 17 5.09 22.37 -0.46
N LEU A 18 4.28 22.65 0.56
CA LEU A 18 4.70 22.62 1.97
C LEU A 18 5.15 21.22 2.40
N ILE A 19 4.40 20.18 2.02
CA ILE A 19 4.74 18.80 2.36
C ILE A 19 6.08 18.41 1.74
N VAL A 20 6.26 18.64 0.44
CA VAL A 20 7.52 18.32 -0.26
C VAL A 20 8.67 19.13 0.33
N PHE A 21 8.46 20.42 0.61
CA PHE A 21 9.47 21.28 1.23
C PHE A 21 9.94 20.75 2.58
N VAL A 22 9.00 20.42 3.49
CA VAL A 22 9.31 19.90 4.83
C VAL A 22 10.01 18.56 4.77
N ILE A 23 9.54 17.65 3.91
CA ILE A 23 10.15 16.32 3.75
C ILE A 23 11.58 16.46 3.20
N MET A 24 11.78 17.25 2.15
CA MET A 24 13.10 17.47 1.57
C MET A 24 14.04 18.12 2.59
N PHE A 25 13.59 19.14 3.31
CA PHE A 25 14.38 19.77 4.34
C PHE A 25 14.77 18.80 5.46
N ALA A 26 13.82 18.01 5.95
CA ALA A 26 14.08 17.00 6.97
C ALA A 26 15.08 15.94 6.48
N LEU A 27 14.97 15.51 5.22
CA LEU A 27 15.87 14.54 4.61
C LEU A 27 17.28 15.10 4.46
N LEU A 28 17.43 16.33 3.97
CA LEU A 28 18.72 17.01 3.84
C LEU A 28 19.37 17.25 5.21
N ALA A 29 18.58 17.65 6.21
CA ALA A 29 19.06 17.87 7.57
C ALA A 29 19.52 16.59 8.26
N ARG A 30 18.88 15.45 7.98
CA ARG A 30 19.26 14.14 8.52
C ARG A 30 20.47 13.54 7.81
N THR A 31 20.56 13.67 6.50
CA THR A 31 21.63 13.06 5.70
C THR A 31 22.91 13.88 5.71
N LYS A 32 22.84 15.19 6.03
CA LYS A 32 23.99 16.12 6.03
C LYS A 32 24.79 16.13 4.72
N ILE A 33 24.19 15.70 3.61
CA ILE A 33 24.86 15.57 2.30
C ILE A 33 25.45 16.91 1.81
N LEU A 34 24.81 18.02 2.18
CA LEU A 34 25.18 19.38 1.74
C LEU A 34 25.94 20.17 2.83
N GLY A 35 26.46 19.47 3.84
CA GLY A 35 27.14 20.07 4.99
C GLY A 35 26.18 20.57 6.08
N GLU A 36 26.70 21.39 7.00
CA GLU A 36 25.98 21.82 8.22
C GLU A 36 25.27 23.18 8.11
N SER A 37 25.40 23.86 6.96
CA SER A 37 24.74 25.15 6.76
C SER A 37 23.23 24.99 6.59
N LYS A 38 22.48 25.30 7.65
CA LYS A 38 21.00 25.25 7.66
C LYS A 38 20.38 26.14 6.57
N PHE A 39 21.01 27.26 6.25
CA PHE A 39 20.52 28.18 5.23
C PHE A 39 20.55 27.54 3.83
N ILE A 40 21.63 26.82 3.51
CA ILE A 40 21.79 26.12 2.23
C ILE A 40 20.77 24.99 2.11
N GLN A 41 20.56 24.22 3.19
CA GLN A 41 19.56 23.16 3.21
C GLN A 41 18.15 23.71 2.98
N LEU A 42 17.81 24.84 3.61
CA LEU A 42 16.52 25.49 3.46
C LEU A 42 16.29 26.01 2.04
N PHE A 43 17.31 26.66 1.47
CA PHE A 43 17.25 27.19 0.11
C PHE A 43 17.10 26.09 -0.96
N ILE A 44 17.86 25.01 -0.84
CA ILE A 44 17.78 23.89 -1.79
C ILE A 44 16.43 23.17 -1.67
N SER A 45 15.94 22.95 -0.45
CA SER A 45 14.62 22.34 -0.25
C SER A 45 13.51 23.17 -0.87
N PHE A 46 13.61 24.50 -0.79
CA PHE A 46 12.68 25.44 -1.42
C PHE A 46 12.72 25.38 -2.95
N LEU A 47 13.92 25.32 -3.54
CA LEU A 47 14.07 25.17 -4.99
C LEU A 47 13.46 23.86 -5.48
N ILE A 48 13.75 22.75 -4.79
CA ILE A 48 13.23 21.43 -5.15
C ILE A 48 11.71 21.39 -5.03
N SER A 49 11.14 21.91 -3.94
CA SER A 49 9.67 21.94 -3.76
C SER A 49 8.98 22.82 -4.80
N THR A 50 9.61 23.92 -5.21
CA THR A 50 9.10 24.80 -6.26
C THR A 50 9.04 24.07 -7.61
N ILE A 51 10.13 23.38 -7.98
CA ILE A 51 10.19 22.57 -9.22
C ILE A 51 9.16 21.43 -9.17
N PHE A 52 9.00 20.79 -8.01
CA PHE A 52 8.04 19.70 -7.82
C PHE A 52 6.59 20.16 -8.04
N VAL A 53 6.22 21.36 -7.59
CA VAL A 53 4.85 21.87 -7.73
C VAL A 53 4.55 22.42 -9.11
N THR A 54 5.55 22.94 -9.83
CA THR A 54 5.37 23.39 -11.21
C THR A 54 5.30 22.23 -12.21
N ALA A 55 5.89 21.07 -11.88
CA ALA A 55 5.74 19.85 -12.65
C ALA A 55 4.34 19.24 -12.47
N GLY A 56 3.40 19.57 -13.36
CA GLY A 56 1.99 19.16 -13.25
C GLY A 56 1.73 17.65 -13.09
N SER A 57 2.67 16.79 -13.52
CA SER A 57 2.62 15.33 -13.33
C SER A 57 2.79 14.90 -11.88
N VAL A 58 3.49 15.69 -11.06
CA VAL A 58 3.84 15.33 -9.69
C VAL A 58 2.67 15.52 -8.74
N ASN A 59 1.78 16.48 -9.01
CA ASN A 59 0.57 16.69 -8.20
C ASN A 59 -0.31 15.44 -8.17
N GLN A 60 -0.43 14.71 -9.29
CA GLN A 60 -1.18 13.46 -9.33
C GLN A 60 -0.50 12.36 -8.50
N ILE A 61 0.83 12.30 -8.51
CA ILE A 61 1.59 11.36 -7.67
C ILE A 61 1.35 11.66 -6.19
N VAL A 62 1.44 12.92 -5.77
CA VAL A 62 1.25 13.29 -4.37
C VAL A 62 -0.19 13.03 -3.92
N LEU A 63 -1.18 13.37 -4.75
CA LEU A 63 -2.59 13.07 -4.46
C LEU A 63 -2.87 11.56 -4.36
N ASN A 64 -2.14 10.75 -5.12
CA ASN A 64 -2.26 9.30 -5.04
C ASN A 64 -1.48 8.70 -3.87
N VAL A 65 -0.34 9.29 -3.47
CA VAL A 65 0.57 8.73 -2.45
C VAL A 65 0.21 9.18 -1.04
N VAL A 66 -0.22 10.43 -0.84
CA VAL A 66 -0.54 11.00 0.49
C VAL A 66 -1.62 10.20 1.23
N PRO A 67 -2.75 9.80 0.62
CA PRO A 67 -3.76 9.01 1.30
C PRO A 67 -3.21 7.70 1.88
N TRP A 68 -2.26 7.06 1.20
CA TRP A 68 -1.62 5.83 1.68
C TRP A 68 -0.72 6.07 2.87
N PHE A 69 0.05 7.16 2.86
CA PHE A 69 0.85 7.54 4.03
C PHE A 69 -0.04 7.82 5.24
N VAL A 70 -1.18 8.47 5.05
CA VAL A 70 -2.16 8.70 6.13
C VAL A 70 -2.70 7.38 6.65
N VAL A 71 -3.09 6.45 5.77
CA VAL A 71 -3.55 5.11 6.18
C VAL A 71 -2.46 4.36 6.95
N LEU A 72 -1.21 4.41 6.48
CA LEU A 72 -0.08 3.74 7.15
C LEU A 72 0.19 4.33 8.53
N ILE A 73 0.17 5.66 8.66
CA ILE A 73 0.35 6.35 9.95
C ILE A 73 -0.79 6.00 10.91
N VAL A 74 -2.04 6.00 10.45
CA VAL A 74 -3.21 5.63 11.25
C VAL A 74 -3.14 4.16 11.66
N ALA A 75 -2.76 3.26 10.75
CA ALA A 75 -2.57 1.85 11.06
C ALA A 75 -1.45 1.62 12.08
N LEU A 76 -0.31 2.30 11.91
CA LEU A 76 0.80 2.25 12.86
C LEU A 76 0.38 2.78 14.23
N PHE A 77 -0.36 3.87 14.28
CA PHE A 77 -0.94 4.41 15.51
C PHE A 77 -1.85 3.37 16.19
N PHE A 78 -2.74 2.70 15.44
CA PHE A 78 -3.59 1.64 16.00
C PHE A 78 -2.79 0.46 16.52
N ILE A 79 -1.75 0.02 15.81
CA ILE A 79 -0.87 -1.07 16.25
C ILE A 79 -0.17 -0.67 17.55
N LEU A 80 0.39 0.53 17.63
CA LEU A 80 1.04 1.04 18.84
C LEU A 80 0.04 1.23 19.99
N ALA A 81 -1.17 1.70 19.72
CA ALA A 81 -2.23 1.82 20.71
C ALA A 81 -2.63 0.45 21.26
N LEU A 82 -2.87 -0.55 20.39
CA LEU A 82 -3.17 -1.91 20.80
C LEU A 82 -2.01 -2.54 21.59
N ALA A 83 -0.78 -2.36 21.15
CA ALA A 83 0.40 -2.81 21.90
C ALA A 83 0.48 -2.15 23.29
N GLY A 84 0.15 -0.86 23.37
CA GLY A 84 0.07 -0.11 24.63
C GLY A 84 -1.05 -0.61 25.55
N PHE A 85 -2.20 -1.01 25.01
CA PHE A 85 -3.30 -1.61 25.78
C PHE A 85 -3.00 -3.04 26.24
N ILE A 86 -2.22 -3.80 25.46
CA ILE A 86 -1.76 -5.15 25.84
C ILE A 86 -0.68 -5.06 26.93
N GLY A 87 0.16 -4.02 26.88
CA GLY A 87 1.22 -3.75 27.84
C GLY A 87 0.72 -3.25 29.19
N LYS A 88 0.16 -4.16 30.02
CA LYS A 88 0.20 -4.18 31.50
C LYS A 88 -0.76 -5.20 32.16
N SER A 89 -1.34 -6.14 31.42
CA SER A 89 -2.14 -7.20 32.04
C SER A 89 -1.79 -8.56 31.45
N ASP A 90 -0.79 -9.21 32.05
CA ASP A 90 -0.41 -10.60 31.75
C ASP A 90 -1.57 -11.60 31.94
N GLU A 91 -2.70 -11.18 32.55
CA GLU A 91 -3.84 -12.05 32.86
C GLU A 91 -5.11 -11.82 32.01
N LEU A 92 -5.31 -10.66 31.37
CA LEU A 92 -6.60 -10.34 30.74
C LEU A 92 -6.68 -10.56 29.23
N VAL A 93 -5.54 -10.67 28.54
CA VAL A 93 -5.52 -11.00 27.12
C VAL A 93 -4.79 -12.32 26.94
N GLY A 94 -5.50 -13.42 27.18
CA GLY A 94 -4.99 -14.75 26.85
C GLY A 94 -4.43 -14.73 25.41
N LYS A 95 -3.25 -15.33 25.20
CA LYS A 95 -2.53 -15.34 23.90
C LYS A 95 -3.44 -15.57 22.69
N GLY A 96 -4.54 -16.32 22.83
CA GLY A 96 -5.53 -16.54 21.78
C GLY A 96 -6.35 -15.31 21.36
N LEU A 97 -6.73 -14.43 22.29
CA LEU A 97 -7.54 -13.24 21.98
C LEU A 97 -6.71 -12.16 21.25
N GLY A 98 -5.42 -12.03 21.61
CA GLY A 98 -4.49 -11.15 20.89
C GLY A 98 -4.27 -11.61 19.45
N TRP A 99 -4.06 -12.91 19.23
CA TRP A 99 -3.94 -13.48 17.87
C TRP A 99 -5.24 -13.36 17.06
N PHE A 100 -6.40 -13.50 17.70
CA PHE A 100 -7.69 -13.25 17.04
C PHE A 100 -7.81 -11.80 16.57
N PHE A 101 -7.46 -10.82 17.41
CA PHE A 101 -7.48 -9.40 17.04
C PHE A 101 -6.49 -9.08 15.93
N VAL A 102 -5.28 -9.64 15.96
CA VAL A 102 -4.29 -9.46 14.89
C VAL A 102 -4.80 -10.06 13.58
N GLY A 103 -5.36 -11.27 13.62
CA GLY A 103 -5.97 -11.92 12.44
C GLY A 103 -7.14 -11.11 11.88
N LEU A 104 -8.01 -10.58 12.74
CA LEU A 104 -9.13 -9.72 12.37
C LEU A 104 -8.63 -8.40 11.74
N LEU A 105 -7.57 -7.80 12.28
CA LEU A 105 -7.00 -6.55 11.77
C LEU A 105 -6.33 -6.77 10.41
N ILE A 106 -5.62 -7.89 10.23
CA ILE A 106 -5.09 -8.30 8.92
C ILE A 106 -6.23 -8.53 7.92
N LEU A 107 -7.31 -9.19 8.34
CA LEU A 107 -8.48 -9.42 7.48
C LEU A 107 -9.14 -8.11 7.05
N ILE A 108 -9.35 -7.17 7.98
CA ILE A 108 -9.89 -5.84 7.69
C ILE A 108 -8.94 -5.09 6.76
N PHE A 109 -7.63 -5.15 7.01
CA PHE A 109 -6.62 -4.52 6.15
C PHE A 109 -6.65 -5.08 4.73
N LEU A 110 -6.77 -6.40 4.56
CA LEU A 110 -6.91 -7.06 3.25
C LEU A 110 -8.20 -6.65 2.54
N ILE A 111 -9.36 -6.69 3.22
CA ILE A 111 -10.65 -6.30 2.65
C ILE A 111 -10.63 -4.82 2.24
N SER A 112 -10.09 -3.96 3.10
CA SER A 112 -9.98 -2.52 2.85
C SER A 112 -9.04 -2.25 1.68
N GLY A 113 -7.89 -2.93 1.62
CA GLY A 113 -6.97 -2.86 0.49
C GLY A 113 -7.63 -3.26 -0.83
N ILE A 114 -8.33 -4.41 -0.86
CA ILE A 114 -9.04 -4.87 -2.07
C ILE A 114 -10.11 -3.85 -2.51
N LYS A 115 -10.88 -3.28 -1.58
CA LYS A 115 -11.90 -2.27 -1.91
C LYS A 115 -11.31 -0.94 -2.36
N VAL A 116 -10.26 -0.45 -1.71
CA VAL A 116 -9.63 0.84 -2.06
C VAL A 116 -8.91 0.73 -3.40
N PHE A 117 -8.24 -0.39 -3.65
CA PHE A 117 -7.58 -0.65 -4.91
C PHE A 117 -8.46 -1.34 -5.92
N SER A 118 -9.77 -1.49 -5.71
CA SER A 118 -10.63 -2.15 -6.70
C SER A 118 -10.66 -1.39 -8.02
N ALA A 119 -10.47 -0.07 -8.02
CA ALA A 119 -10.37 0.71 -9.26
C ALA A 119 -9.04 0.49 -10.00
N THR A 120 -7.97 0.16 -9.27
CA THR A 120 -6.61 -0.02 -9.84
C THR A 120 -6.30 -1.48 -10.15
N ILE A 121 -6.73 -2.39 -9.28
CA ILE A 121 -6.56 -3.85 -9.38
C ILE A 121 -7.73 -4.48 -10.13
N GLY A 122 -8.91 -3.87 -10.09
CA GLY A 122 -10.13 -4.37 -10.74
C GLY A 122 -9.89 -4.78 -12.19
N PRO A 123 -9.30 -3.93 -13.04
CA PRO A 123 -8.96 -4.28 -14.42
C PRO A 123 -7.94 -5.43 -14.59
N TYR A 124 -7.40 -5.99 -13.51
CA TYR A 124 -6.45 -7.11 -13.51
C TYR A 124 -7.01 -8.34 -12.74
N LEU A 125 -8.24 -8.26 -12.24
CA LEU A 125 -8.91 -9.39 -11.58
C LEU A 125 -9.72 -10.20 -12.59
N PRO A 126 -9.76 -11.54 -12.46
CA PRO A 126 -10.54 -12.39 -13.35
C PRO A 126 -12.03 -12.01 -13.27
N GLY A 127 -12.63 -11.70 -14.43
CA GLY A 127 -14.05 -11.35 -14.55
C GLY A 127 -14.38 -9.85 -14.45
N SER A 128 -13.42 -8.94 -14.61
CA SER A 128 -13.69 -7.50 -14.63
C SER A 128 -14.01 -6.97 -16.04
N ASP A 129 -15.12 -6.23 -16.19
CA ASP A 129 -15.49 -5.54 -17.44
C ASP A 129 -14.95 -4.09 -17.52
N LEU A 130 -14.02 -3.72 -16.64
CA LEU A 130 -13.55 -2.34 -16.51
C LEU A 130 -12.46 -2.00 -17.54
N PRO A 131 -12.62 -0.94 -18.36
CA PRO A 131 -11.60 -0.53 -19.33
C PRO A 131 -10.40 0.12 -18.61
N GLY A 132 -9.18 -0.33 -18.91
CA GLY A 132 -7.95 0.35 -18.46
C GLY A 132 -6.82 -0.54 -17.94
N GLY A 133 -6.98 -1.87 -17.91
CA GLY A 133 -5.90 -2.79 -17.58
C GLY A 133 -4.89 -2.95 -18.71
N ASP A 134 -3.61 -3.08 -18.37
CA ASP A 134 -2.55 -3.46 -19.30
C ASP A 134 -2.93 -4.80 -19.99
N GLN A 135 -3.04 -4.77 -21.32
CA GLN A 135 -3.53 -5.90 -22.11
C GLN A 135 -2.64 -7.14 -22.00
N ASP A 136 -1.36 -6.94 -21.70
CA ASP A 136 -0.41 -8.05 -21.55
C ASP A 136 -0.62 -8.78 -20.21
N ILE A 137 -0.92 -8.04 -19.14
CA ILE A 137 -1.20 -8.62 -17.82
C ILE A 137 -2.54 -9.37 -17.84
N LEU A 138 -3.57 -8.77 -18.46
CA LEU A 138 -4.88 -9.39 -18.65
C LEU A 138 -4.79 -10.73 -19.42
N ARG A 139 -3.97 -10.78 -20.48
CA ARG A 139 -3.72 -12.01 -21.24
C ARG A 139 -3.04 -13.10 -20.42
N ILE A 140 -2.08 -12.73 -19.57
CA ILE A 140 -1.38 -13.68 -18.70
C ILE A 140 -2.33 -14.24 -17.64
N THR A 141 -3.14 -13.39 -17.00
CA THR A 141 -4.13 -13.84 -16.01
C THR A 141 -5.17 -14.76 -16.65
N ASP A 142 -5.73 -14.40 -17.81
CA ASP A 142 -6.71 -15.25 -18.52
C ASP A 142 -6.11 -16.60 -18.94
N TRP A 143 -4.83 -16.62 -19.33
CA TRP A 143 -4.14 -17.85 -19.67
C TRP A 143 -3.94 -18.74 -18.42
N ILE A 144 -3.49 -18.18 -17.29
CA ILE A 144 -3.29 -18.92 -16.03
C ILE A 144 -4.60 -19.50 -15.51
N TYR A 145 -5.70 -18.74 -15.59
CA TYR A 145 -7.03 -19.19 -15.17
C TYR A 145 -7.79 -19.97 -16.25
N SER A 146 -7.16 -20.25 -17.40
CA SER A 146 -7.83 -21.00 -18.46
C SER A 146 -8.13 -22.45 -18.02
N PRO A 147 -9.24 -23.06 -18.48
CA PRO A 147 -9.56 -24.45 -18.17
C PRO A 147 -8.45 -25.44 -18.54
N ARG A 148 -7.62 -25.08 -19.53
CA ARG A 148 -6.47 -25.88 -19.99
C ARG A 148 -5.34 -25.88 -18.97
N VAL A 149 -4.97 -24.72 -18.43
CA VAL A 149 -3.91 -24.60 -17.41
C VAL A 149 -4.39 -25.18 -16.07
N ALA A 150 -5.64 -24.93 -15.69
CA ALA A 150 -6.23 -25.56 -14.50
C ALA A 150 -6.23 -27.09 -14.59
N GLY A 151 -6.59 -27.65 -15.76
CA GLY A 151 -6.53 -29.09 -16.01
C GLY A 151 -5.10 -29.65 -15.95
N ALA A 152 -4.12 -28.93 -16.52
CA ALA A 152 -2.71 -29.32 -16.44
C ALA A 152 -2.17 -29.27 -15.01
N ALA A 153 -2.51 -28.25 -14.23
CA ALA A 153 -2.13 -28.12 -12.83
C ALA A 153 -2.75 -29.24 -11.98
N LEU A 154 -4.01 -29.61 -12.24
CA LEU A 154 -4.66 -30.74 -11.58
C LEU A 154 -3.96 -32.06 -11.90
N LEU A 155 -3.59 -32.30 -13.17
CA LEU A 155 -2.84 -33.49 -13.56
C LEU A 155 -1.46 -33.55 -12.88
N LEU A 156 -0.75 -32.43 -12.77
CA LEU A 156 0.52 -32.34 -12.04
C LEU A 156 0.34 -32.66 -10.55
N ALA A 157 -0.70 -32.11 -9.91
CA ALA A 157 -1.01 -32.39 -8.51
C ALA A 157 -1.32 -33.88 -8.28
N VAL A 158 -2.14 -34.49 -9.14
CA VAL A 158 -2.44 -35.93 -9.07
C VAL A 158 -1.17 -36.76 -9.26
N THR A 159 -0.33 -36.41 -10.24
CA THR A 159 0.93 -37.12 -10.52
C THR A 159 1.90 -37.02 -9.33
N ALA A 160 2.00 -35.85 -8.70
CA ALA A 160 2.82 -35.66 -7.51
C ALA A 160 2.32 -36.50 -6.32
N VAL A 161 1.01 -36.53 -6.08
CA VAL A 161 0.40 -37.33 -5.00
C VAL A 161 0.62 -38.83 -5.25
N VAL A 162 0.38 -39.32 -6.47
CA VAL A 162 0.60 -40.73 -6.82
C VAL A 162 2.08 -41.11 -6.67
N SER A 163 2.99 -40.27 -7.14
CA SER A 163 4.44 -40.50 -7.01
C SER A 163 4.87 -40.55 -5.54
N TRP A 164 4.33 -39.66 -4.70
CA TRP A 164 4.59 -39.64 -3.27
C TRP A 164 4.11 -40.93 -2.57
N ILE A 165 2.91 -41.40 -2.89
CA ILE A 165 2.34 -42.63 -2.31
C ILE A 165 3.19 -43.84 -2.71
N LEU A 166 3.61 -43.93 -3.99
CA LEU A 166 4.45 -45.02 -4.48
C LEU A 166 5.81 -45.09 -3.77
N VAL A 167 6.44 -43.94 -3.50
CA VAL A 167 7.71 -43.89 -2.76
C VAL A 167 7.54 -44.33 -1.30
N LYS A 168 6.41 -43.99 -0.65
CA LYS A 168 6.14 -44.36 0.74
C LYS A 168 5.73 -45.81 0.96
N THR A 169 5.37 -46.54 -0.10
CA THR A 169 4.85 -47.92 -0.01
C THR A 169 5.95 -48.98 -0.25
N LYS A 170 7.21 -48.54 -0.44
CA LYS A 170 8.40 -49.39 -0.36
C LYS A 170 9.07 -49.24 0.99
#